data_AF-A0A2W1NAP3-F1
#
_entry.id   AF-A0A2W1NAP3-F1
#
_cell.length_a   1.000
_cell.length_b   1.000
_cell.length_c   1.000
_cell.angle_alpha   90.00
_cell.angle_beta   90.00
_cell.angle_gamma   90.00
#
_symmetry.space_group_name_H-M   'P 1'
#
loop_
_entity.id
_entity.type
_entity.pdbx_description
1 polymer ?
#
loop_
_entity_poly.entity_id
_entity_poly.type
_entity_poly.pdbx_seq_one_letter_code
_entity_poly.pdbx_strand_id
1 'polypeptide(L)'
;MWKYSFLFLILFPSCKEDKLALKPVSYSEFEHFVNETKYVTDAEKYGWSIVQTDVYNFKKVNHATWRKPDGINSVNSGKLPVTQVSYNDALAYCKWSKQRLPNYDEYWEIAKNDKRTIVSENRLPISEIDKVNIVGNVWDITENENNQLVRLAGGSLFCSENTCHGTIKERELFVDKETGNIHIGFSVIKL
;
A
#
# COMPACT_ATOMS: atom_id res chain seq x y z
N MET A 1 50.40 6.21 49.81
CA MET A 1 49.25 5.31 49.53
C MET A 1 48.29 6.04 48.61
N TRP A 2 48.34 5.79 47.30
CA TRP A 2 47.50 6.48 46.31
C TRP A 2 46.23 5.64 46.06
N LYS A 3 45.05 6.20 46.34
CA LYS A 3 43.76 5.57 46.03
C LYS A 3 43.35 5.94 44.62
N TYR A 4 43.31 4.97 43.71
CA TYR A 4 42.70 5.12 42.40
C TYR A 4 41.18 4.93 42.52
N SER A 5 40.41 6.00 42.27
CA SER A 5 38.96 5.90 42.04
C SER A 5 38.72 5.45 40.60
N PHE A 6 38.21 4.23 40.45
CA PHE A 6 37.66 3.75 39.17
C PHE A 6 36.28 4.39 38.96
N LEU A 7 36.18 5.32 38.01
CA LEU A 7 34.88 5.73 37.47
C LEU A 7 34.35 4.60 36.58
N PHE A 8 33.28 3.95 37.02
CA PHE A 8 32.50 3.05 36.19
C PHE A 8 31.68 3.87 35.19
N LEU A 9 32.12 3.90 33.93
CA LEU A 9 31.33 4.42 32.83
C LEU A 9 30.24 3.39 32.50
N ILE A 10 29.00 3.69 32.90
CA ILE A 10 27.82 2.90 32.52
C ILE A 10 27.49 3.28 31.07
N LEU A 11 27.86 2.40 30.13
CA LEU A 11 27.44 2.50 28.73
C LEU A 11 25.99 2.02 28.64
N PHE A 12 25.05 2.95 28.54
CA PHE A 12 23.68 2.60 28.15
C PHE A 12 23.69 2.18 26.68
N PRO A 13 23.20 0.97 26.34
CA PRO A 13 23.02 0.61 24.94
C PRO A 13 22.00 1.57 24.33
N SER A 14 22.42 2.30 23.31
CA SER A 14 21.51 3.11 22.48
C SER A 14 20.48 2.18 21.88
N CYS A 15 19.27 2.19 22.42
CA CYS A 15 18.14 1.49 21.85
C CYS A 15 17.82 2.22 20.54
N LYS A 16 18.16 1.61 19.40
CA LYS A 16 17.73 2.11 18.09
C LYS A 16 16.21 2.07 18.09
N GLU A 17 15.59 3.24 18.14
CA GLU A 17 14.17 3.37 17.83
C GLU A 17 13.96 2.86 16.40
N ASP A 18 13.21 1.77 16.26
CA ASP A 18 12.80 1.24 14.95
C ASP A 18 11.89 2.31 14.31
N LYS A 19 12.46 3.09 13.37
CA LYS A 19 11.70 4.11 12.65
C LYS A 19 10.48 3.48 11.98
N LEU A 20 9.32 4.10 12.19
CA LEU A 20 8.09 3.74 11.49
C LEU A 20 8.32 3.86 9.97
N ALA A 21 8.00 2.79 9.24
CA ALA A 21 8.23 2.69 7.80
C ALA A 21 7.02 2.08 7.12
N LEU A 22 6.60 2.69 6.00
CA LEU A 22 5.58 2.13 5.13
C LEU A 22 6.15 0.92 4.41
N LYS A 23 5.41 -0.17 4.44
CA LYS A 23 5.70 -1.37 3.68
C LYS A 23 4.53 -1.65 2.72
N PRO A 24 4.64 -1.28 1.43
CA PRO A 24 3.66 -1.71 0.43
C PRO A 24 3.61 -3.24 0.38
N VAL A 25 2.41 -3.80 0.35
CA VAL A 25 2.21 -5.24 0.33
C VAL A 25 2.39 -5.77 -1.09
N SER A 26 3.34 -6.68 -1.27
CA SER A 26 3.57 -7.32 -2.56
C SER A 26 2.55 -8.43 -2.84
N TYR A 27 2.42 -8.78 -4.12
CA TYR A 27 1.64 -9.94 -4.57
C TYR A 27 2.04 -11.22 -3.81
N SER A 28 3.34 -11.47 -3.65
CA SER A 28 3.83 -12.70 -3.01
C SER A 28 3.47 -12.78 -1.51
N GLU A 29 3.47 -11.65 -0.82
CA GLU A 29 3.08 -11.58 0.59
C GLU A 29 1.57 -11.76 0.77
N PHE A 30 0.78 -11.13 -0.10
CA PHE A 30 -0.67 -11.31 -0.10
C PHE A 30 -1.05 -12.75 -0.50
N GLU A 31 -0.32 -13.35 -1.44
CA GLU A 31 -0.49 -14.76 -1.79
C GLU A 31 -0.19 -15.68 -0.63
N HIS A 32 0.85 -15.40 0.16
CA HIS A 32 1.14 -16.14 1.39
C HIS A 32 -0.03 -16.07 2.38
N PHE A 33 -0.57 -14.87 2.63
CA PHE A 33 -1.76 -14.66 3.43
C PHE A 33 -2.94 -15.50 2.95
N VAL A 34 -3.28 -15.45 1.66
CA VAL A 34 -4.39 -16.22 1.09
C VAL A 34 -4.15 -17.72 1.18
N ASN A 35 -2.91 -18.18 0.95
CA ASN A 35 -2.58 -19.59 0.99
C ASN A 35 -2.71 -20.18 2.41
N GLU A 36 -2.31 -19.44 3.45
CA GLU A 36 -2.43 -19.87 4.84
C GLU A 36 -3.87 -19.82 5.35
N THR A 37 -4.61 -18.77 5.01
CA THR A 37 -5.93 -18.49 5.61
C THR A 37 -7.10 -19.00 4.77
N LYS A 38 -6.85 -19.35 3.50
CA LYS A 38 -7.88 -19.61 2.48
C LYS A 38 -8.85 -18.42 2.31
N TYR A 39 -8.37 -17.21 2.56
CA TYR A 39 -9.14 -15.99 2.40
C TYR A 39 -9.61 -15.82 0.95
N VAL A 40 -10.83 -15.33 0.78
CA VAL A 40 -11.43 -15.00 -0.52
C VAL A 40 -11.67 -13.50 -0.52
N THR A 41 -11.11 -12.80 -1.51
CA THR A 41 -11.22 -11.33 -1.58
C THR A 41 -12.61 -10.88 -2.00
N ASP A 42 -12.94 -9.62 -1.75
CA ASP A 42 -14.23 -9.08 -2.18
C ASP A 42 -14.39 -9.14 -3.72
N ALA A 43 -13.34 -8.83 -4.48
CA ALA A 43 -13.34 -8.99 -5.94
C ALA A 43 -13.62 -10.45 -6.38
N GLU A 44 -13.08 -11.44 -5.66
CA GLU A 44 -13.35 -12.87 -5.92
C GLU A 44 -14.81 -13.24 -5.58
N LYS A 45 -15.36 -12.75 -4.46
CA LYS A 45 -16.77 -12.98 -4.07
C LYS A 45 -17.73 -12.36 -5.08
N TYR A 46 -17.43 -11.14 -5.55
CA TYR A 46 -18.23 -10.46 -6.55
C TYR A 46 -18.08 -11.08 -7.94
N GLY A 47 -16.94 -11.71 -8.23
CA GLY A 47 -16.61 -12.26 -9.55
C GLY A 47 -16.25 -11.20 -10.59
N TRP A 48 -16.04 -9.95 -10.17
CA TRP A 48 -15.66 -8.82 -11.01
C TRP A 48 -14.96 -7.76 -10.17
N SER A 49 -14.21 -6.88 -10.84
CA SER A 49 -13.64 -5.67 -10.23
C SER A 49 -13.51 -4.54 -11.26
N ILE A 50 -13.04 -3.37 -10.83
CA ILE A 50 -12.81 -2.22 -11.69
C ILE A 50 -11.43 -2.31 -12.33
N VAL A 51 -11.37 -2.17 -13.65
CA VAL A 51 -10.12 -2.03 -14.41
C VAL A 51 -10.13 -0.66 -15.08
N GLN A 52 -9.13 0.15 -14.74
CA GLN A 52 -8.91 1.47 -15.33
C GLN A 52 -7.78 1.42 -16.36
N THR A 53 -7.96 2.17 -17.44
CA THR A 53 -6.91 2.43 -18.44
C THR A 53 -6.27 3.80 -18.26
N ASP A 54 -7.00 4.72 -17.63
CA ASP A 54 -6.54 6.05 -17.23
C ASP A 54 -7.46 6.62 -16.13
N VAL A 55 -7.25 7.89 -15.77
CA VAL A 55 -7.99 8.60 -14.71
C VAL A 55 -9.48 8.84 -15.02
N TYR A 56 -9.89 8.80 -16.29
CA TYR A 56 -11.25 9.07 -16.74
C TYR A 56 -12.00 7.80 -17.17
N ASN A 57 -11.26 6.79 -17.63
CA ASN A 57 -11.82 5.59 -18.23
C ASN A 57 -11.67 4.37 -17.34
N PHE A 58 -12.82 3.78 -16.98
CA PHE A 58 -12.89 2.56 -16.18
C PHE A 58 -13.95 1.61 -16.72
N LYS A 59 -13.75 0.31 -16.49
CA LYS A 59 -14.69 -0.74 -16.85
C LYS A 59 -14.86 -1.71 -15.69
N LYS A 60 -16.10 -2.20 -15.53
CA LYS A 60 -16.35 -3.41 -14.76
C LYS A 60 -15.87 -4.60 -15.59
N VAL A 61 -14.94 -5.38 -15.06
CA VAL A 61 -14.35 -6.53 -15.74
C VAL A 61 -14.59 -7.79 -14.92
N ASN A 62 -15.21 -8.80 -15.54
CA ASN A 62 -15.41 -10.09 -14.91
C ASN A 62 -14.07 -10.80 -14.69
N HIS A 63 -13.96 -11.53 -13.58
CA HIS A 63 -12.76 -12.26 -13.17
C HIS A 63 -11.52 -11.39 -12.91
N ALA A 64 -11.64 -10.05 -12.95
CA ALA A 64 -10.61 -9.15 -12.47
C ALA A 64 -10.46 -9.31 -10.95
N THR A 65 -9.30 -9.80 -10.53
CA THR A 65 -8.98 -10.16 -9.14
C THR A 65 -7.50 -9.87 -8.89
N TRP A 66 -7.04 -9.95 -7.65
CA TRP A 66 -5.62 -9.77 -7.32
C TRP A 66 -4.70 -10.78 -8.03
N ARG A 67 -5.22 -11.97 -8.41
CA ARG A 67 -4.49 -12.99 -9.20
C ARG A 67 -4.43 -12.68 -10.69
N LYS A 68 -5.46 -12.01 -11.23
CA LYS A 68 -5.57 -11.56 -12.61
C LYS A 68 -6.07 -10.12 -12.65
N PRO A 69 -5.20 -9.12 -12.43
CA PRO A 69 -5.65 -7.76 -12.19
C PRO A 69 -6.45 -7.13 -13.34
N ASP A 70 -6.22 -7.56 -14.58
CA ASP A 70 -6.95 -7.14 -15.77
C ASP A 70 -8.09 -8.12 -16.17
N GLY A 71 -8.32 -9.17 -15.38
CA GLY A 71 -9.27 -10.25 -15.63
C GLY A 71 -8.77 -11.36 -16.57
N ILE A 72 -7.60 -11.19 -17.19
CA ILE A 72 -7.09 -12.08 -18.24
C ILE A 72 -5.74 -12.65 -17.84
N ASN A 73 -4.76 -11.77 -17.60
CA ASN A 73 -3.37 -12.07 -17.40
C ASN A 73 -3.05 -12.21 -15.91
N SER A 74 -2.33 -13.27 -15.56
CA SER A 74 -1.80 -13.43 -14.21
C SER A 74 -0.64 -12.48 -13.94
N VAL A 75 -0.44 -12.14 -12.67
CA VAL A 75 0.68 -11.31 -12.21
C VAL A 75 2.01 -11.99 -12.58
N ASN A 76 2.94 -11.23 -13.17
CA ASN A 76 4.19 -11.75 -13.72
C ASN A 76 5.40 -11.65 -12.78
N SER A 77 5.28 -10.92 -11.67
CA SER A 77 6.30 -10.80 -10.63
C SER A 77 5.65 -10.73 -9.26
N GLY A 78 6.11 -11.57 -8.33
CA GLY A 78 5.64 -11.58 -6.94
C GLY A 78 6.00 -10.32 -6.15
N LYS A 79 6.87 -9.45 -6.70
CA LYS A 79 7.28 -8.18 -6.10
C LYS A 79 6.44 -6.98 -6.56
N LEU A 80 5.52 -7.16 -7.49
CA LEU A 80 4.54 -6.12 -7.81
C LEU A 80 3.65 -5.87 -6.59
N PRO A 81 3.16 -4.63 -6.38
CA PRO A 81 2.16 -4.38 -5.34
C PRO A 81 0.93 -5.24 -5.60
N VAL A 82 0.30 -5.75 -4.55
CA VAL A 82 -1.02 -6.36 -4.70
C VAL A 82 -2.04 -5.27 -5.05
N THR A 83 -2.89 -5.55 -6.05
CA THR A 83 -4.00 -4.67 -6.45
C THR A 83 -5.29 -5.47 -6.58
N GLN A 84 -6.40 -4.84 -6.99
CA GLN A 84 -7.73 -5.46 -6.99
C GLN A 84 -8.13 -6.00 -5.59
N VAL A 85 -7.70 -5.29 -4.55
CA VAL A 85 -8.02 -5.56 -3.15
C VAL A 85 -8.84 -4.41 -2.58
N SER A 86 -9.82 -4.74 -1.74
CA SER A 86 -10.68 -3.80 -1.04
C SER A 86 -10.08 -3.38 0.31
N TYR A 87 -10.73 -2.42 0.98
CA TYR A 87 -10.39 -2.07 2.36
C TYR A 87 -10.58 -3.26 3.31
N ASN A 88 -11.63 -4.08 3.12
CA ASN A 88 -11.85 -5.26 3.95
C ASN A 88 -10.76 -6.31 3.76
N ASP A 89 -10.28 -6.49 2.53
CA ASP A 89 -9.17 -7.39 2.21
C ASP A 89 -7.89 -6.93 2.92
N ALA A 90 -7.61 -5.61 2.88
CA ALA A 90 -6.47 -5.00 3.54
C ALA A 90 -6.53 -5.15 5.08
N LEU A 91 -7.71 -4.96 5.69
CA LEU A 91 -7.89 -5.20 7.13
C LEU A 91 -7.71 -6.66 7.53
N ALA A 92 -8.20 -7.60 6.70
CA ALA A 92 -8.03 -9.03 6.95
C ALA A 92 -6.55 -9.42 6.90
N TYR A 93 -5.79 -8.88 5.92
CA TYR A 93 -4.34 -9.04 5.85
C TYR A 93 -3.65 -8.48 7.09
N CYS A 94 -3.94 -7.23 7.47
CA CYS A 94 -3.37 -6.57 8.66
C CYS A 94 -3.58 -7.39 9.94
N LYS A 95 -4.78 -7.94 10.13
CA LYS A 95 -5.09 -8.80 11.27
C LYS A 95 -4.25 -10.07 11.29
N TRP A 96 -4.05 -10.71 10.14
CA TRP A 96 -3.23 -11.91 10.02
C TRP A 96 -1.73 -11.60 10.24
N SER A 97 -1.23 -10.51 9.66
CA SER A 97 0.19 -10.15 9.73
C SER A 97 0.59 -9.44 11.03
N LYS A 98 -0.36 -9.13 11.91
CA LYS A 98 -0.17 -8.32 13.14
C LYS A 98 0.42 -6.95 12.82
N GLN A 99 -0.16 -6.31 11.82
CA GLN A 99 0.18 -4.95 11.36
C GLN A 99 -1.09 -4.13 11.27
N ARG A 100 -0.96 -2.86 10.89
CA ARG A 100 -2.12 -1.99 10.60
C ARG A 100 -1.89 -1.16 9.35
N LEU A 101 -3.00 -0.64 8.83
CA LEU A 101 -2.95 0.43 7.84
C LEU A 101 -2.43 1.71 8.53
N PRO A 102 -1.63 2.53 7.83
CA PRO A 102 -1.35 3.88 8.28
C PRO A 102 -2.62 4.74 8.21
N ASN A 103 -2.78 5.69 9.12
CA ASN A 103 -3.73 6.77 8.86
C ASN A 103 -3.18 7.71 7.77
N TYR A 104 -4.04 8.59 7.27
CA TYR A 104 -3.70 9.45 6.13
C TYR A 104 -2.47 10.35 6.41
N ASP A 105 -2.39 10.94 7.61
CA ASP A 105 -1.28 11.81 7.97
C ASP A 105 0.02 11.04 8.17
N GLU A 106 -0.03 9.88 8.82
CA GLU A 106 1.11 8.96 8.96
C GLU A 106 1.68 8.57 7.61
N TYR A 107 0.83 8.23 6.64
CA TYR A 107 1.26 7.89 5.29
C TYR A 107 2.15 9.00 4.72
N TRP A 108 1.66 10.25 4.72
CA TRP A 108 2.39 11.37 4.14
C TRP A 108 3.64 11.76 4.94
N GLU A 109 3.63 11.67 6.26
CA GLU A 109 4.83 11.95 7.07
C GLU A 109 5.95 10.92 6.83
N ILE A 110 5.59 9.64 6.71
CA ILE A 110 6.57 8.58 6.44
C ILE A 110 7.08 8.66 5.00
N ALA A 111 6.17 8.83 4.02
CA ALA A 111 6.47 8.83 2.59
C ALA A 111 7.46 9.93 2.19
N LYS A 112 7.51 11.08 2.90
CA LYS A 112 8.51 12.15 2.66
C LYS A 112 9.96 11.65 2.70
N ASN A 113 10.22 10.55 3.39
CA ASN A 113 11.56 9.96 3.52
C ASN A 113 11.92 9.04 2.34
N ASP A 114 10.97 8.64 1.50
CA ASP A 114 11.25 7.86 0.31
C ASP A 114 11.74 8.78 -0.83
N LYS A 115 12.99 8.59 -1.25
CA LYS A 115 13.64 9.39 -2.30
C LYS A 115 13.73 8.68 -3.64
N ARG A 116 13.10 7.51 -3.77
CA ARG A 116 13.07 6.75 -5.03
C ARG A 116 12.19 7.45 -6.07
N THR A 117 12.28 6.98 -7.31
CA THR A 117 11.52 7.51 -8.44
C THR A 117 10.02 7.32 -8.25
N ILE A 118 9.27 8.41 -8.35
CA ILE A 118 7.80 8.40 -8.37
C ILE A 118 7.33 7.91 -9.74
N VAL A 119 6.48 6.88 -9.75
CA VAL A 119 5.81 6.40 -10.97
C VAL A 119 4.48 7.13 -11.11
N SER A 120 4.40 8.03 -12.08
CA SER A 120 3.22 8.84 -12.38
C SER A 120 3.17 9.17 -13.87
N GLU A 121 2.09 9.82 -14.31
CA GLU A 121 1.90 10.32 -15.68
C GLU A 121 2.04 9.26 -16.78
N ASN A 122 1.72 7.99 -16.50
CA ASN A 122 1.88 6.85 -17.41
C ASN A 122 3.31 6.66 -17.94
N ARG A 123 4.32 7.21 -17.27
CA ARG A 123 5.72 7.13 -17.73
C ARG A 123 6.30 5.72 -17.60
N LEU A 124 5.80 4.94 -16.64
CA LEU A 124 6.19 3.57 -16.37
C LEU A 124 4.94 2.75 -16.00
N PRO A 125 4.92 1.44 -16.27
CA PRO A 125 3.88 0.55 -15.74
C PRO A 125 3.98 0.44 -14.22
N ILE A 126 2.96 -0.19 -13.60
CA ILE A 126 3.05 -0.60 -12.20
C ILE A 126 4.35 -1.38 -12.00
N SER A 127 5.15 -0.92 -11.06
CA SER A 127 6.53 -1.35 -10.85
C SER A 127 6.71 -2.02 -9.49
N GLU A 128 7.75 -2.85 -9.38
CA GLU A 128 8.06 -3.60 -8.17
C GLU A 128 8.26 -2.69 -6.96
N ILE A 129 7.74 -3.11 -5.81
CA ILE A 129 7.65 -2.28 -4.60
C ILE A 129 9.02 -1.86 -4.02
N ASP A 130 10.09 -2.58 -4.36
CA ASP A 130 11.46 -2.29 -3.93
C ASP A 130 12.18 -1.31 -4.88
N LYS A 131 11.63 -1.02 -6.07
CA LYS A 131 12.29 -0.18 -7.11
C LYS A 131 11.83 1.26 -7.13
N VAL A 132 10.59 1.54 -6.74
CA VAL A 132 9.95 2.84 -6.95
C VAL A 132 9.44 3.42 -5.65
N ASN A 133 9.15 4.71 -5.66
CA ASN A 133 8.60 5.42 -4.52
C ASN A 133 7.25 4.83 -4.10
N ILE A 134 6.93 4.95 -2.82
CA ILE A 134 5.59 4.67 -2.30
C ILE A 134 4.53 5.62 -2.87
N VAL A 135 4.89 6.89 -3.09
CA VAL A 135 4.04 7.88 -3.77
C VAL A 135 4.05 7.59 -5.26
N GLY A 136 2.86 7.62 -5.88
CA GLY A 136 2.65 7.14 -7.25
C GLY A 136 2.51 5.62 -7.27
N ASN A 137 2.86 4.99 -8.40
CA ASN A 137 2.72 3.55 -8.65
C ASN A 137 1.26 3.09 -8.54
N VAL A 138 0.75 2.84 -7.34
CA VAL A 138 -0.64 2.49 -7.02
C VAL A 138 -1.12 3.34 -5.85
N TRP A 139 -2.42 3.63 -5.78
CA TRP A 139 -2.99 4.25 -4.58
C TRP A 139 -2.87 3.32 -3.38
N ASP A 140 -2.68 3.91 -2.20
CA ASP A 140 -2.70 3.20 -0.93
C ASP A 140 -3.99 3.44 -0.17
N ILE A 141 -4.61 2.35 0.25
CA ILE A 141 -5.72 2.32 1.21
C ILE A 141 -5.20 2.77 2.59
N THR A 142 -5.84 3.77 3.19
CA THR A 142 -5.51 4.21 4.56
C THR A 142 -6.51 3.70 5.59
N GLU A 143 -6.13 3.75 6.86
CA GLU A 143 -7.04 3.52 7.98
C GLU A 143 -8.26 4.46 7.91
N ASN A 144 -9.41 3.96 8.36
CA ASN A 144 -10.67 4.68 8.36
C ASN A 144 -11.23 4.73 9.78
N GLU A 145 -11.15 5.90 10.42
CA GLU A 145 -11.52 6.03 11.83
C GLU A 145 -13.03 6.14 12.07
N ASN A 146 -13.83 6.69 11.14
CA ASN A 146 -15.26 6.98 11.40
C ASN A 146 -16.16 7.15 10.15
N ASN A 147 -15.72 6.81 8.93
CA ASN A 147 -16.44 7.12 7.69
C ASN A 147 -16.95 5.85 6.95
N GLN A 148 -18.02 5.98 6.17
CA GLN A 148 -18.45 4.95 5.22
C GLN A 148 -17.45 4.80 4.07
N LEU A 149 -16.77 5.90 3.70
CA LEU A 149 -15.78 5.94 2.63
C LEU A 149 -14.34 5.90 3.18
N VAL A 150 -13.43 5.33 2.39
CA VAL A 150 -12.02 5.15 2.72
C VAL A 150 -11.20 6.15 1.91
N ARG A 151 -10.40 6.96 2.58
CA ARG A 151 -9.50 7.91 1.91
C ARG A 151 -8.29 7.16 1.34
N LEU A 152 -7.90 7.52 0.13
CA LEU A 152 -6.70 6.99 -0.52
C LEU A 152 -5.56 7.99 -0.44
N ALA A 153 -4.33 7.49 -0.38
CA ALA A 153 -3.10 8.30 -0.36
C ALA A 153 -2.12 7.88 -1.47
N GLY A 154 -1.14 8.73 -1.75
CA GLY A 154 0.00 8.42 -2.62
C GLY A 154 -0.19 8.73 -4.10
N GLY A 155 -1.39 8.57 -4.66
CA GLY A 155 -1.60 8.66 -6.10
C GLY A 155 -1.15 7.38 -6.82
N SER A 156 -1.46 7.26 -8.11
CA SER A 156 -1.05 6.12 -8.91
C SER A 156 -0.28 6.53 -10.17
N LEU A 157 0.17 5.54 -10.94
CA LEU A 157 0.78 5.75 -12.25
C LEU A 157 -0.07 6.62 -13.19
N PHE A 158 -1.39 6.62 -13.02
CA PHE A 158 -2.30 7.39 -13.87
C PHE A 158 -2.32 8.89 -13.53
N CYS A 159 -1.88 9.29 -12.33
CA CYS A 159 -1.97 10.67 -11.92
C CYS A 159 -0.92 11.58 -12.53
N SER A 160 -1.36 12.78 -12.87
CA SER A 160 -0.55 13.94 -13.24
C SER A 160 -1.09 15.19 -12.55
N GLU A 161 -0.30 16.27 -12.52
CA GLU A 161 -0.74 17.58 -12.01
C GLU A 161 -2.03 18.07 -12.70
N ASN A 162 -2.17 17.80 -14.00
CA ASN A 162 -3.33 18.21 -14.80
C ASN A 162 -4.54 17.26 -14.72
N THR A 163 -4.45 16.16 -13.96
CA THR A 163 -5.51 15.15 -13.89
C THR A 163 -5.96 14.90 -12.45
N CYS A 164 -5.67 13.75 -11.86
CA CYS A 164 -6.04 13.47 -10.48
C CYS A 164 -5.15 14.17 -9.45
N HIS A 165 -4.02 14.77 -9.85
CA HIS A 165 -3.06 15.45 -8.97
C HIS A 165 -2.82 14.65 -7.68
N GLY A 166 -2.65 13.34 -7.82
CA GLY A 166 -2.75 12.39 -6.71
C GLY A 166 -1.53 12.29 -5.81
N THR A 167 -0.40 12.82 -6.27
CA THR A 167 0.91 12.68 -5.62
C THR A 167 1.20 13.82 -4.63
N ILE A 168 0.17 14.51 -4.14
CA ILE A 168 0.26 15.57 -3.12
C ILE A 168 -0.67 15.28 -1.93
N LYS A 169 -0.29 15.78 -0.74
CA LYS A 169 -1.01 15.51 0.52
C LYS A 169 -2.42 16.11 0.53
N GLU A 170 -2.63 17.19 -0.18
CA GLU A 170 -3.88 17.94 -0.20
C GLU A 170 -4.96 17.22 -1.02
N ARG A 171 -4.59 16.18 -1.78
CA ARG A 171 -5.56 15.43 -2.59
C ARG A 171 -6.55 14.68 -1.70
N GLU A 172 -7.83 14.79 -2.06
CA GLU A 172 -8.93 14.07 -1.43
C GLU A 172 -9.62 13.12 -2.41
N LEU A 173 -9.27 11.84 -2.34
CA LEU A 173 -9.92 10.78 -3.10
C LEU A 173 -10.43 9.72 -2.15
N PHE A 174 -11.65 9.26 -2.38
CA PHE A 174 -12.33 8.30 -1.53
C PHE A 174 -12.91 7.16 -2.36
N VAL A 175 -12.94 5.96 -1.76
CA VAL A 175 -13.56 4.75 -2.32
C VAL A 175 -14.46 4.11 -1.27
N ASP A 176 -15.36 3.23 -1.70
CA ASP A 176 -16.09 2.35 -0.77
C ASP A 176 -15.16 1.26 -0.20
N LYS A 177 -15.69 0.46 0.73
CA LYS A 177 -14.88 -0.52 1.49
C LYS A 177 -14.68 -1.85 0.77
N GLU A 178 -15.43 -2.11 -0.30
CA GLU A 178 -15.63 -3.45 -0.86
C GLU A 178 -15.15 -3.56 -2.32
N THR A 179 -14.88 -2.43 -2.97
CA THR A 179 -14.46 -2.39 -4.38
C THR A 179 -12.95 -2.30 -4.52
N GLY A 180 -12.36 -3.28 -5.22
CA GLY A 180 -10.98 -3.24 -5.68
C GLY A 180 -10.81 -2.46 -6.99
N ASN A 181 -9.56 -2.10 -7.29
CA ASN A 181 -9.19 -1.49 -8.58
C ASN A 181 -7.79 -1.93 -8.99
N ILE A 182 -7.53 -1.99 -10.30
CA ILE A 182 -6.25 -2.44 -10.87
C ILE A 182 -5.03 -1.64 -10.39
N HIS A 183 -5.24 -0.40 -9.93
CA HIS A 183 -4.17 0.47 -9.44
C HIS A 183 -4.42 0.99 -8.01
N ILE A 184 -5.21 0.26 -7.22
CA ILE A 184 -5.37 0.48 -5.78
C ILE A 184 -4.82 -0.74 -5.05
N GLY A 185 -3.86 -0.50 -4.17
CA GLY A 185 -3.26 -1.48 -3.27
C GLY A 185 -3.23 -0.94 -1.84
N PHE A 186 -2.31 -1.43 -1.02
CA PHE A 186 -2.16 -0.92 0.34
C PHE A 186 -0.77 -1.18 0.91
N SER A 187 -0.47 -0.39 1.94
CA SER A 187 0.76 -0.43 2.70
C SER A 187 0.44 -0.62 4.17
N VAL A 188 1.37 -1.26 4.85
CA VAL A 188 1.23 -1.57 6.27
C VAL A 188 2.38 -0.98 7.07
N ILE A 189 2.11 -0.70 8.32
CA ILE A 189 3.10 -0.32 9.33
C ILE A 189 3.06 -1.32 10.49
N LYS A 190 4.21 -1.54 11.11
CA LYS A 190 4.29 -2.38 12.32
C LYS A 190 3.49 -1.75 13.45
N LEU A 191 2.82 -2.59 14.24
CA LEU A 191 2.18 -2.22 15.50
C LEU A 191 3.21 -1.79 16.54
#